data_AF-A0A1J3JBP0-F1
#
_entry.id   AF-A0A1J3JBP0-F1
#
_cell.length_a   1.000
_cell.length_b   1.000
_cell.length_c   1.000
_cell.angle_alpha   90.00
_cell.angle_beta   90.00
_cell.angle_gamma   90.00
#
_symmetry.space_group_name_H-M   'P 1'
#
loop_
_entity.id
_entity.type
_entity.pdbx_description
1 polymer ?
#
loop_
_entity_poly.entity_id
_entity_poly.type
_entity_poly.pdbx_seq_one_letter_code
_entity_poly.pdbx_strand_id
1 'polypeptide(L)'
;MVCLLASSLTYSSPDLNFLPLVRTEAASVFRKRRTASVVATSSREDNKTAGESSQKPTKFVTFLGKGGSGKTTAAVFAAQHYALAGLSTCLVVHNQDPSADFLLASKIGTSPTLINDNLSVIRLETTKMLLEPLKQLKQADARLNMTQGVLEGVVGEELGVLPGMDSIFTMLELERLVGFFRQATRKNHKGKPFDVVIYDGVSTEETLRMIGLSSKTRLYVKYLRSMAEKTDLGRLTSPSIMRFVDESMNISGNKSPFDGTTSAAMWDALERFLETGASAWRDTDRFRSFLVMDPNNPMSVKSALRYWGCTIQAGSHASAAFAISSSSSSNLTTALNNIPKDDFVPLPFASASVPFTRNGLDWDKILLDQANSSVRELLSGTVSQGSSLTPPVTFDTVKKSVTLFMPGFEKSEIKLYQYRGGSELLIEAGDQRRVIHLPSQIQGKVGGAKFLDRSLIITMR
;
A
#
# COMPACT_ATOMS: atom_id res chain seq x y z
N MET A 1 -26.97 -2.85 34.80
CA MET A 1 -27.76 -1.61 34.87
C MET A 1 -27.83 -1.03 33.45
N VAL A 2 -28.99 -1.19 32.82
CA VAL A 2 -29.29 -0.79 31.44
C VAL A 2 -29.42 0.73 31.38
N CYS A 3 -28.85 1.38 30.38
CA CYS A 3 -29.20 2.76 30.02
C CYS A 3 -29.60 2.81 28.54
N LEU A 4 -30.87 2.50 28.31
CA LEU A 4 -31.66 2.94 27.18
C LEU A 4 -31.83 4.45 27.29
N LEU A 5 -31.54 5.21 26.22
CA LEU A 5 -32.10 6.54 26.04
C LEU A 5 -33.05 6.50 24.85
N ALA A 6 -34.34 6.45 25.19
CA ALA A 6 -35.44 6.84 24.35
C ALA A 6 -36.28 7.86 25.12
N SER A 7 -36.52 9.02 24.50
CA SER A 7 -37.74 9.84 24.66
C SER A 7 -37.76 10.83 23.49
N SER A 8 -38.64 10.73 22.49
CA SER A 8 -40.11 10.85 22.43
C SER A 8 -40.65 12.26 22.71
N LEU A 9 -41.01 12.98 21.63
CA LEU A 9 -42.07 14.01 21.48
C LEU A 9 -42.23 14.18 19.95
N THR A 10 -43.37 14.24 19.26
CA THR A 10 -44.82 14.13 19.52
C THR A 10 -45.48 13.89 18.16
N TYR A 11 -46.50 13.03 18.13
CA TYR A 11 -47.30 12.64 16.97
C TYR A 11 -48.25 13.76 16.53
N SER A 12 -48.37 13.98 15.21
CA SER A 12 -49.61 14.45 14.58
C SER A 12 -49.67 13.90 13.15
N SER A 13 -50.73 13.15 12.87
CA SER A 13 -51.16 12.62 11.58
C SER A 13 -52.62 13.08 11.39
N PRO A 14 -53.11 13.33 10.16
CA PRO A 14 -53.46 12.28 9.20
C PRO A 14 -53.05 12.69 7.75
N ASP A 15 -53.10 11.89 6.68
CA ASP A 15 -54.14 11.03 6.14
C ASP A 15 -53.55 9.90 5.27
N LEU A 16 -54.20 8.74 5.33
CA LEU A 16 -53.99 7.59 4.46
C LEU A 16 -54.72 7.81 3.13
N ASN A 17 -54.00 7.69 2.01
CA ASN A 17 -54.61 7.37 0.71
C ASN A 17 -54.03 6.07 0.16
N PHE A 18 -54.95 5.21 -0.23
CA PHE A 18 -54.80 3.80 -0.58
C PHE A 18 -54.57 3.61 -2.09
N LEU A 19 -53.75 2.59 -2.42
CA LEU A 19 -53.65 1.79 -3.67
C LEU A 19 -52.78 2.31 -4.85
N PRO A 20 -52.28 1.42 -5.75
CA PRO A 20 -52.11 -0.04 -5.66
C PRO A 20 -50.69 -0.56 -6.01
N LEU A 21 -50.50 -1.82 -5.65
CA LEU A 21 -49.39 -2.72 -6.02
C LEU A 21 -49.26 -2.83 -7.55
N VAL A 22 -48.16 -2.37 -8.14
CA VAL A 22 -47.76 -2.72 -9.52
C VAL A 22 -46.56 -3.65 -9.46
N ARG A 23 -46.82 -4.88 -9.89
CA ARG A 23 -45.87 -5.96 -10.10
C ARG A 23 -45.20 -5.70 -11.45
N THR A 24 -43.93 -5.27 -11.45
CA THR A 24 -43.15 -5.14 -12.70
C THR A 24 -42.18 -6.30 -12.83
N GLU A 25 -42.36 -7.03 -13.93
CA GLU A 25 -41.65 -8.22 -14.35
C GLU A 25 -40.15 -7.96 -14.57
N ALA A 26 -39.34 -8.97 -14.26
CA ALA A 26 -37.92 -8.99 -14.53
C ALA A 26 -37.66 -9.08 -16.04
N ALA A 27 -37.11 -8.01 -16.62
CA ALA A 27 -36.58 -8.02 -17.97
C ALA A 27 -35.14 -8.58 -17.96
N SER A 28 -34.98 -9.81 -18.44
CA SER A 28 -33.69 -10.45 -18.71
C SER A 28 -33.05 -9.83 -19.97
N VAL A 29 -32.12 -8.90 -19.77
CA VAL A 29 -31.35 -8.33 -20.88
C VAL A 29 -30.16 -9.23 -21.22
N PHE A 30 -30.32 -10.05 -22.26
CA PHE A 30 -29.23 -10.70 -22.98
C PHE A 30 -28.25 -9.64 -23.53
N ARG A 31 -27.08 -9.48 -22.91
CA ARG A 31 -25.99 -8.68 -23.49
C ARG A 31 -25.20 -9.51 -24.51
N LYS A 32 -25.35 -9.10 -25.76
CA LYS A 32 -24.68 -9.60 -26.97
C LYS A 32 -23.16 -9.40 -26.83
N ARG A 33 -22.38 -10.49 -26.93
CA ARG A 33 -20.91 -10.45 -27.04
C ARG A 33 -20.49 -9.51 -28.18
N ARG A 34 -19.71 -8.48 -27.87
CA ARG A 34 -18.90 -7.74 -28.84
C ARG A 34 -17.45 -7.81 -28.39
N THR A 35 -16.69 -8.70 -29.03
CA THR A 35 -15.23 -8.76 -28.95
C THR A 35 -14.66 -7.56 -29.69
N ALA A 36 -14.11 -6.60 -28.97
CA ALA A 36 -13.23 -5.58 -29.53
C ALA A 36 -11.78 -6.07 -29.36
N SER A 37 -11.06 -6.25 -30.47
CA SER A 37 -9.65 -6.63 -30.48
C SER A 37 -8.79 -5.44 -30.08
N VAL A 38 -8.12 -5.52 -28.92
CA VAL A 38 -6.97 -4.67 -28.61
C VAL A 38 -5.75 -5.36 -29.21
N VAL A 39 -5.07 -4.65 -30.12
CA VAL A 39 -3.88 -5.14 -30.83
C VAL A 39 -2.74 -5.28 -29.82
N ALA A 40 -2.45 -6.51 -29.41
CA ALA A 40 -1.18 -6.88 -28.79
C ALA A 40 -0.20 -7.19 -29.93
N THR A 41 0.86 -6.39 -30.06
CA THR A 41 1.99 -6.71 -30.93
C THR A 41 2.78 -7.88 -30.32
N SER A 42 2.49 -9.11 -30.76
CA SER A 42 3.32 -10.27 -30.47
C SER A 42 4.30 -10.52 -31.61
N SER A 43 5.59 -10.34 -31.36
CA SER A 43 6.65 -10.94 -32.19
C SER A 43 6.59 -12.46 -32.01
N ARG A 44 6.28 -13.17 -33.11
CA ARG A 44 6.33 -14.63 -33.19
C ARG A 44 7.77 -15.10 -33.31
N GLU A 45 8.23 -15.88 -32.34
CA GLU A 45 9.22 -16.93 -32.58
C GLU A 45 8.68 -18.23 -31.98
N ASP A 46 8.40 -19.19 -32.86
CA ASP A 46 8.04 -20.55 -32.51
C ASP A 46 9.29 -21.30 -32.05
N ASN A 47 9.31 -21.78 -30.81
CA ASN A 47 9.86 -23.11 -30.54
C ASN A 47 9.31 -23.70 -29.24
N LYS A 48 8.72 -24.90 -29.38
CA LYS A 48 8.20 -25.73 -28.30
C LYS A 48 9.34 -26.33 -27.49
N THR A 49 9.36 -26.03 -26.20
CA THR A 49 9.75 -26.99 -25.15
C THR A 49 8.93 -26.68 -23.91
N ALA A 50 8.17 -27.68 -23.44
CA ALA A 50 7.45 -27.64 -22.19
C ALA A 50 8.45 -27.42 -21.04
N GLY A 51 8.33 -26.27 -20.37
CA GLY A 51 9.17 -25.86 -19.25
C GLY A 51 8.32 -25.07 -18.27
N GLU A 52 8.55 -25.33 -16.99
CA GLU A 52 7.85 -24.81 -15.82
C GLU A 52 7.31 -23.38 -15.98
N SER A 53 6.04 -23.16 -15.62
CA SER A 53 5.45 -21.82 -15.64
C SER A 53 6.20 -20.91 -14.67
N SER A 54 7.11 -20.10 -15.22
CA SER A 54 7.69 -18.94 -14.55
C SER A 54 6.57 -17.95 -14.24
N GLN A 55 5.87 -18.17 -13.13
CA GLN A 55 4.77 -17.32 -12.70
C GLN A 55 5.32 -15.95 -12.31
N LYS A 56 5.02 -14.93 -13.12
CA LYS A 56 5.34 -13.53 -12.86
C LYS A 56 4.96 -13.16 -11.40
N PRO A 57 5.80 -12.35 -10.71
CA PRO A 57 5.49 -11.92 -9.35
C PRO A 57 4.25 -11.02 -9.35
N THR A 58 3.44 -11.13 -8.29
CA THR A 58 2.28 -10.27 -8.05
C THR A 58 2.72 -8.81 -7.96
N LYS A 59 2.01 -7.93 -8.67
CA LYS A 59 2.23 -6.48 -8.62
C LYS A 59 1.42 -5.87 -7.48
N PHE A 60 2.06 -5.06 -6.66
CA PHE A 60 1.45 -4.31 -5.58
C PHE A 60 1.37 -2.82 -5.95
N VAL A 61 0.17 -2.25 -5.88
CA VAL A 61 -0.11 -0.87 -6.31
C VAL A 61 -0.77 -0.09 -5.18
N THR A 62 -0.32 1.13 -4.93
CA THR A 62 -0.96 2.02 -3.95
C THR A 62 -0.98 3.48 -4.40
N PHE A 63 -1.78 4.30 -3.72
CA PHE A 63 -2.06 5.68 -4.08
C PHE A 63 -1.81 6.60 -2.88
N LEU A 64 -1.06 7.68 -3.09
CA LEU A 64 -0.60 8.60 -2.06
C LEU A 64 -1.11 10.00 -2.36
N GLY A 65 -1.81 10.62 -1.43
CA GLY A 65 -2.47 11.91 -1.66
C GLY A 65 -3.25 12.39 -0.45
N LYS A 66 -3.57 13.69 -0.43
CA LYS A 66 -4.32 14.30 0.69
C LYS A 66 -5.70 13.65 0.84
N GLY A 67 -6.32 13.74 2.02
CA GLY A 67 -7.75 13.43 2.17
C GLY A 67 -8.60 14.21 1.15
N GLY A 68 -9.50 13.54 0.44
CA GLY A 68 -10.31 14.14 -0.62
C GLY A 68 -9.61 14.35 -1.99
N SER A 69 -8.35 13.96 -2.15
CA SER A 69 -7.62 14.09 -3.44
C SER A 69 -8.08 13.13 -4.55
N GLY A 70 -8.95 12.16 -4.23
CA GLY A 70 -9.40 11.13 -5.17
C GLY A 70 -8.64 9.79 -5.10
N LYS A 71 -7.92 9.50 -4.01
CA LYS A 71 -7.18 8.21 -3.83
C LYS A 71 -8.05 6.97 -4.09
N THR A 72 -9.19 6.86 -3.42
CA THR A 72 -10.10 5.71 -3.59
C THR A 72 -10.63 5.64 -5.03
N THR A 73 -10.91 6.78 -5.66
CA THR A 73 -11.30 6.84 -7.08
C THR A 73 -10.18 6.34 -8.00
N ALA A 74 -8.93 6.73 -7.74
CA ALA A 74 -7.75 6.25 -8.45
C ALA A 74 -7.58 4.72 -8.30
N ALA A 75 -7.77 4.22 -7.07
CA ALA A 75 -7.66 2.81 -6.75
C ALA A 75 -8.71 1.96 -7.47
N VAL A 76 -9.98 2.40 -7.46
CA VAL A 76 -11.05 1.73 -8.21
C VAL A 76 -10.82 1.83 -9.71
N PHE A 77 -10.40 2.99 -10.24
CA PHE A 77 -10.07 3.16 -11.65
C PHE A 77 -8.99 2.16 -12.08
N ALA A 78 -7.89 2.06 -11.32
CA ALA A 78 -6.82 1.13 -11.62
C ALA A 78 -7.27 -0.33 -11.51
N ALA A 79 -8.11 -0.66 -10.53
CA ALA A 79 -8.62 -2.01 -10.32
C ALA A 79 -9.47 -2.47 -11.50
N GLN A 80 -10.38 -1.61 -11.95
CA GLN A 80 -11.19 -1.88 -13.13
C GLN A 80 -10.33 -1.96 -14.40
N HIS A 81 -9.35 -1.07 -14.56
CA HIS A 81 -8.42 -1.09 -15.69
C HIS A 81 -7.65 -2.42 -15.80
N TYR A 82 -7.05 -2.90 -14.71
CA TYR A 82 -6.32 -4.18 -14.73
C TYR A 82 -7.25 -5.39 -14.92
N ALA A 83 -8.44 -5.37 -14.33
CA ALA A 83 -9.44 -6.42 -14.54
C ALA A 83 -9.92 -6.49 -15.99
N LEU A 84 -10.16 -5.34 -16.65
CA LEU A 84 -10.46 -5.24 -18.08
C LEU A 84 -9.31 -5.73 -18.96
N ALA A 85 -8.06 -5.55 -18.52
CA ALA A 85 -6.88 -6.08 -19.19
C ALA A 85 -6.71 -7.61 -19.01
N GLY A 86 -7.61 -8.28 -18.29
CA GLY A 86 -7.60 -9.73 -18.08
C GLY A 86 -6.73 -10.20 -16.90
N LEU A 87 -6.24 -9.28 -16.06
CA LEU A 87 -5.41 -9.61 -14.91
C LEU A 87 -6.27 -9.92 -13.68
N SER A 88 -5.96 -11.02 -12.99
CA SER A 88 -6.58 -11.37 -11.71
C SER A 88 -6.26 -10.28 -10.67
N THR A 89 -7.22 -9.42 -10.36
CA THR A 89 -7.02 -8.19 -9.59
C THR A 89 -7.76 -8.26 -8.26
N CYS A 90 -7.08 -7.89 -7.17
CA CYS A 90 -7.67 -7.71 -5.85
C CYS A 90 -7.55 -6.24 -5.40
N LEU A 91 -8.67 -5.58 -5.15
CA LEU A 91 -8.70 -4.27 -4.50
C LEU A 91 -8.91 -4.45 -2.99
N VAL A 92 -7.93 -4.01 -2.21
CA VAL A 92 -7.91 -4.04 -0.76
C VAL A 92 -8.22 -2.63 -0.26
N VAL A 93 -9.37 -2.46 0.37
CA VAL A 93 -9.84 -1.17 0.92
C VAL A 93 -9.69 -1.19 2.43
N HIS A 94 -8.98 -0.23 3.02
CA HIS A 94 -8.88 -0.13 4.48
C HIS A 94 -9.67 1.06 5.06
N ASN A 95 -10.04 2.03 4.24
CA ASN A 95 -10.97 3.08 4.67
C ASN A 95 -12.32 2.49 5.07
N GLN A 96 -12.95 3.05 6.12
CA GLN A 96 -14.26 2.59 6.63
C GLN A 96 -15.43 3.40 6.08
N ASP A 97 -15.17 4.43 5.27
CA ASP A 97 -16.20 5.24 4.66
C ASP A 97 -16.84 4.53 3.43
N PRO A 98 -18.03 4.99 2.98
CA PRO A 98 -18.79 4.33 1.91
C PRO A 98 -18.29 4.66 0.49
N SER A 99 -17.18 5.40 0.31
CA SER A 99 -16.73 5.83 -1.01
C SER A 99 -16.47 4.64 -1.94
N ALA A 100 -15.78 3.59 -1.48
CA ALA A 100 -15.52 2.40 -2.29
C ALA A 100 -16.82 1.65 -2.66
N ASP A 101 -17.75 1.52 -1.70
CA ASP A 101 -19.06 0.91 -1.95
C ASP A 101 -19.84 1.68 -3.04
N PHE A 102 -19.82 3.01 -2.95
CA PHE A 102 -20.48 3.89 -3.91
C PHE A 102 -19.86 3.79 -5.31
N LEU A 103 -18.52 3.82 -5.39
CA LEU A 103 -17.80 3.71 -6.66
C LEU A 103 -18.01 2.36 -7.34
N LEU A 104 -18.13 1.27 -6.58
CA LEU A 104 -18.32 -0.09 -7.11
C LEU A 104 -19.79 -0.49 -7.24
N ALA A 105 -20.72 0.34 -6.76
CA ALA A 105 -22.15 0.03 -6.65
C ALA A 105 -22.43 -1.33 -5.96
N SER A 106 -21.59 -1.71 -4.98
CA SER A 106 -21.65 -2.99 -4.30
C SER A 106 -21.23 -2.86 -2.83
N LYS A 107 -21.77 -3.71 -1.96
CA LYS A 107 -21.39 -3.74 -0.54
C LYS A 107 -20.16 -4.61 -0.34
N ILE A 108 -19.09 -3.98 0.17
CA ILE A 108 -17.80 -4.64 0.38
C ILE A 108 -17.74 -5.13 1.83
N GLY A 109 -17.38 -6.40 2.02
CA GLY A 109 -17.18 -6.99 3.35
C GLY A 109 -15.72 -7.39 3.60
N THR A 110 -15.50 -8.04 4.74
CA THR A 110 -14.19 -8.55 5.19
C THR A 110 -13.75 -9.85 4.52
N SER A 111 -14.58 -10.40 3.64
CA SER A 111 -14.24 -11.54 2.79
C SER A 111 -14.16 -11.09 1.33
N PRO A 112 -13.33 -11.71 0.48
CA PRO A 112 -13.22 -11.33 -0.92
C PRO A 112 -14.57 -11.46 -1.66
N THR A 113 -15.09 -10.34 -2.13
CA THR A 113 -16.30 -10.25 -2.96
C THR A 113 -15.92 -10.07 -4.41
N LEU A 114 -16.40 -10.97 -5.28
CA LEU A 114 -16.19 -10.84 -6.73
C LEU A 114 -17.14 -9.76 -7.30
N ILE A 115 -16.57 -8.73 -7.93
CA ILE A 115 -17.34 -7.64 -8.56
C ILE A 115 -17.55 -7.91 -10.06
N ASN A 116 -16.51 -8.42 -10.73
CA ASN A 116 -16.56 -8.86 -12.12
C ASN A 116 -15.58 -10.03 -12.31
N ASP A 117 -15.50 -10.60 -13.53
CA ASP A 117 -14.74 -11.83 -13.82
C ASP A 117 -13.28 -11.82 -13.33
N ASN A 118 -12.64 -10.64 -13.22
CA ASN A 118 -11.24 -10.50 -12.83
C ASN A 118 -11.01 -9.52 -11.67
N LEU A 119 -12.05 -9.02 -11.00
CA LEU A 119 -11.94 -8.06 -9.90
C LEU A 119 -12.57 -8.62 -8.63
N SER A 120 -11.73 -8.95 -7.65
CA SER A 120 -12.13 -9.19 -6.27
C SER A 120 -11.91 -7.94 -5.43
N VAL A 121 -12.76 -7.72 -4.43
CA VAL A 121 -12.62 -6.62 -3.48
C VAL A 121 -12.76 -7.13 -2.07
N ILE A 122 -11.91 -6.66 -1.16
CA ILE A 122 -11.94 -6.98 0.27
C ILE A 122 -11.79 -5.69 1.08
N ARG A 123 -12.58 -5.56 2.15
CA ARG A 123 -12.42 -4.50 3.13
C ARG A 123 -11.64 -5.01 4.34
N LEU A 124 -10.57 -4.32 4.70
CA LEU A 124 -9.83 -4.60 5.92
C LEU A 124 -10.52 -3.91 7.09
N GLU A 125 -10.72 -4.65 8.17
CA GLU A 125 -11.24 -4.15 9.44
C GLU A 125 -10.32 -4.65 10.54
N THR A 126 -9.48 -3.77 11.11
CA THR A 126 -8.50 -4.17 12.13
C THR A 126 -9.13 -4.83 13.35
N THR A 127 -10.33 -4.40 13.73
CA THR A 127 -11.15 -5.01 14.79
C THR A 127 -11.47 -6.48 14.52
N LYS A 128 -11.59 -6.89 13.26
CA LYS A 128 -11.81 -8.29 12.86
C LYS A 128 -10.48 -9.02 12.66
N MET A 129 -9.49 -8.35 12.08
CA MET A 129 -8.17 -8.92 11.81
C MET A 129 -7.42 -9.30 13.09
N LEU A 130 -7.68 -8.64 14.22
CA LEU A 130 -7.06 -8.97 15.50
C LEU A 130 -7.59 -10.28 16.12
N LEU A 131 -8.80 -10.72 15.77
CA LEU A 131 -9.48 -11.82 16.44
C LEU A 131 -8.79 -13.16 16.18
N GLU A 132 -8.39 -13.43 14.94
CA GLU A 132 -7.75 -14.72 14.60
C GLU A 132 -6.34 -14.83 15.21
N PRO A 133 -5.46 -13.83 15.15
CA PRO A 133 -4.16 -13.88 15.83
C PRO A 133 -4.29 -13.96 17.36
N LEU A 134 -5.28 -13.29 17.97
CA LEU A 134 -5.56 -13.45 19.39
C LEU A 134 -6.02 -14.88 19.72
N LYS A 135 -6.91 -15.47 18.91
CA LYS A 135 -7.35 -16.84 19.10
C LYS A 135 -6.18 -17.83 19.02
N GLN A 136 -5.26 -17.63 18.08
CA GLN A 136 -4.06 -18.45 17.98
C GLN A 136 -3.11 -18.24 19.17
N LEU A 137 -2.96 -17.00 19.64
CA LEU A 137 -2.22 -16.70 20.87
C LEU A 137 -2.79 -17.46 22.07
N LYS A 138 -4.12 -17.44 22.24
CA LYS A 138 -4.81 -18.17 23.31
C LYS A 138 -4.62 -19.69 23.20
N GLN A 139 -4.65 -20.23 21.98
CA GLN A 139 -4.39 -21.67 21.76
C GLN A 139 -2.94 -22.05 22.06
N ALA A 140 -1.98 -21.19 21.72
CA ALA A 140 -0.58 -21.39 22.05
C ALA A 140 -0.36 -21.31 23.58
N ASP A 141 -0.97 -20.32 24.24
CA ASP A 141 -0.91 -20.18 25.69
C ASP A 141 -1.50 -21.39 26.41
N ALA A 142 -2.65 -21.92 25.96
CA ALA A 142 -3.25 -23.12 26.56
C ALA A 142 -2.35 -24.36 26.45
N ARG A 143 -1.53 -24.48 25.40
CA ARG A 143 -0.59 -25.60 25.22
C ARG A 143 0.68 -25.46 26.05
N LEU A 144 1.11 -24.23 26.31
CA LEU A 144 2.44 -23.92 26.85
C LEU A 144 2.39 -23.32 28.26
N ASN A 145 1.20 -22.94 28.71
CA ASN A 145 0.92 -22.24 29.95
C ASN A 145 1.81 -21.00 30.17
N MET A 146 2.01 -20.20 29.13
CA MET A 146 2.95 -19.07 29.14
C MET A 146 2.51 -17.93 30.06
N THR A 147 1.20 -17.71 30.18
CA THR A 147 0.59 -16.62 30.95
C THR A 147 -0.18 -17.11 32.17
N GLN A 148 -0.02 -18.38 32.54
CA GLN A 148 -0.71 -18.97 33.70
C GLN A 148 -2.25 -18.81 33.60
N GLY A 149 -2.80 -18.89 32.38
CA GLY A 149 -4.24 -18.79 32.11
C GLY A 149 -4.79 -17.37 31.97
N VAL A 150 -3.97 -16.31 32.10
CA VAL A 150 -4.45 -14.92 31.98
C VAL A 150 -5.05 -14.65 30.60
N LEU A 151 -4.46 -15.16 29.53
CA LEU A 151 -4.97 -14.96 28.16
C LEU A 151 -6.31 -15.66 27.90
N GLU A 152 -6.66 -16.69 28.66
CA GLU A 152 -7.93 -17.41 28.49
C GLU A 152 -9.14 -16.49 28.72
N GLY A 153 -9.04 -15.62 29.73
CA GLY A 153 -10.08 -14.66 30.09
C GLY A 153 -10.24 -13.48 29.14
N VAL A 154 -9.32 -13.28 28.20
CA VAL A 154 -9.39 -12.14 27.25
C VAL A 154 -10.42 -12.41 26.17
N VAL A 155 -11.41 -11.52 26.04
CA VAL A 155 -12.43 -11.53 24.98
C VAL A 155 -11.98 -10.59 23.86
N GLY A 156 -11.81 -11.12 22.65
CA GLY A 156 -11.25 -10.35 21.53
C GLY A 156 -12.16 -9.21 21.08
N GLU A 157 -13.47 -9.42 21.16
CA GLU A 157 -14.50 -8.45 20.79
C GLU A 157 -14.55 -7.23 21.73
N GLU A 158 -13.97 -7.33 22.93
CA GLU A 158 -13.85 -6.22 23.89
C GLU A 158 -12.61 -5.36 23.62
N LEU A 159 -11.67 -5.84 22.79
CA LEU A 159 -10.42 -5.13 22.53
C LEU A 159 -10.62 -3.98 21.55
N GLY A 160 -10.18 -2.79 21.96
CA GLY A 160 -10.03 -1.66 21.07
C GLY A 160 -8.81 -1.80 20.17
N VAL A 161 -8.82 -1.10 19.03
CA VAL A 161 -7.66 -0.98 18.15
C VAL A 161 -6.69 0.05 18.73
N LEU A 162 -5.47 -0.38 19.04
CA LEU A 162 -4.42 0.51 19.53
C LEU A 162 -3.74 1.23 18.35
N PRO A 163 -3.20 2.45 18.57
CA PRO A 163 -2.44 3.16 17.56
C PRO A 163 -1.33 2.30 16.95
N GLY A 164 -1.31 2.19 15.63
CA GLY A 164 -0.32 1.41 14.87
C GLY A 164 -0.70 -0.04 14.59
N MET A 165 -1.73 -0.59 15.25
CA MET A 165 -2.23 -1.93 14.92
C MET A 165 -2.71 -1.99 13.47
N ASP A 166 -3.44 -0.98 12.99
CA ASP A 166 -3.95 -0.93 11.61
C ASP A 166 -2.86 -1.16 10.57
N SER A 167 -1.71 -0.50 10.71
CA SER A 167 -0.58 -0.64 9.80
C SER A 167 0.08 -2.02 9.89
N ILE A 168 0.22 -2.58 11.09
CA ILE A 168 0.83 -3.90 11.31
C ILE A 168 -0.05 -4.99 10.70
N PHE A 169 -1.35 -5.00 11.06
CA PHE A 169 -2.31 -5.98 10.55
C PHE A 169 -2.48 -5.86 9.03
N THR A 170 -2.52 -4.63 8.49
CA THR A 170 -2.52 -4.41 7.04
C THR A 170 -1.30 -5.05 6.39
N MET A 171 -0.10 -4.84 6.92
CA MET A 171 1.12 -5.41 6.34
C MET A 171 1.07 -6.94 6.32
N LEU A 172 0.58 -7.58 7.39
CA LEU A 172 0.42 -9.03 7.48
C LEU A 172 -0.61 -9.56 6.46
N GLU A 173 -1.70 -8.82 6.24
CA GLU A 173 -2.74 -9.24 5.31
C GLU A 173 -2.37 -9.00 3.84
N LEU A 174 -1.71 -7.87 3.55
CA LEU A 174 -1.11 -7.63 2.23
C LEU A 174 -0.05 -8.67 1.92
N GLU A 175 0.74 -9.08 2.90
CA GLU A 175 1.68 -10.18 2.75
C GLU A 175 0.97 -11.47 2.36
N ARG A 176 -0.15 -11.79 3.03
CA ARG A 176 -0.97 -12.97 2.75
C ARG A 176 -1.53 -12.96 1.32
N LEU A 177 -1.93 -11.79 0.81
CA LEU A 177 -2.55 -11.62 -0.51
C LEU A 177 -1.53 -11.53 -1.66
N VAL A 178 -0.45 -10.76 -1.47
CA VAL A 178 0.60 -10.56 -2.48
C VAL A 178 1.54 -11.77 -2.52
N GLY A 179 1.76 -12.39 -1.36
CA GLY A 179 2.68 -13.51 -1.20
C GLY A 179 4.13 -13.07 -1.46
N PHE A 180 4.56 -11.94 -0.88
CA PHE A 180 5.96 -11.54 -0.97
C PHE A 180 6.89 -12.67 -0.46
N PHE A 181 6.41 -13.50 0.47
CA PHE A 181 7.02 -14.73 0.99
C PHE A 181 6.33 -16.01 0.47
N ARG A 182 6.32 -16.19 -0.86
CA ARG A 182 5.68 -17.30 -1.61
C ARG A 182 6.01 -18.74 -1.13
N GLN A 183 7.04 -18.91 -0.30
CA GLN A 183 7.51 -20.21 0.19
C GLN A 183 6.80 -20.67 1.49
N ALA A 184 6.17 -19.77 2.25
CA ALA A 184 5.51 -20.10 3.52
C ALA A 184 3.98 -20.28 3.41
N THR A 185 3.33 -19.67 2.41
CA THR A 185 1.87 -19.43 2.38
C THR A 185 1.07 -20.31 1.41
N ARG A 186 1.72 -21.28 0.75
CA ARG A 186 1.18 -21.97 -0.44
C ARG A 186 0.07 -23.01 -0.20
N LYS A 187 -0.23 -23.41 1.05
CA LYS A 187 -1.09 -24.59 1.28
C LYS A 187 -2.54 -24.34 1.69
N ASN A 188 -2.91 -23.13 2.15
CA ASN A 188 -4.29 -22.85 2.59
C ASN A 188 -5.07 -21.86 1.72
N HIS A 189 -4.45 -21.18 0.74
CA HIS A 189 -5.23 -20.51 -0.30
C HIS A 189 -5.67 -21.52 -1.35
N LYS A 190 -6.94 -21.92 -1.30
CA LYS A 190 -7.59 -22.67 -2.39
C LYS A 190 -7.83 -21.82 -3.64
N GLY A 191 -7.53 -20.51 -3.60
CA GLY A 191 -7.68 -19.57 -4.70
C GLY A 191 -6.40 -19.45 -5.55
N LYS A 192 -6.58 -19.15 -6.84
CA LYS A 192 -5.46 -18.74 -7.71
C LYS A 192 -4.84 -17.44 -7.17
N PRO A 193 -3.50 -17.27 -7.24
CA PRO A 193 -2.88 -16.02 -6.86
C PRO A 193 -3.41 -14.86 -7.72
N PHE A 194 -3.41 -13.65 -7.14
CA PHE A 194 -3.70 -12.43 -7.88
C PHE A 194 -2.47 -12.00 -8.69
N ASP A 195 -2.69 -11.47 -9.88
CA ASP A 195 -1.65 -10.84 -10.69
C ASP A 195 -1.36 -9.42 -10.17
N VAL A 196 -2.40 -8.72 -9.69
CA VAL A 196 -2.31 -7.36 -9.16
C VAL A 196 -3.11 -7.23 -7.86
N VAL A 197 -2.48 -6.65 -6.83
CA VAL A 197 -3.13 -6.25 -5.59
C VAL A 197 -3.02 -4.73 -5.48
N ILE A 198 -4.17 -4.06 -5.37
CA ILE A 198 -4.25 -2.61 -5.17
C ILE A 198 -4.65 -2.34 -3.73
N TYR A 199 -3.93 -1.48 -3.04
CA TYR A 199 -4.23 -1.06 -1.68
C TYR A 199 -4.66 0.40 -1.62
N ASP A 200 -5.92 0.62 -1.22
CA ASP A 200 -6.46 1.91 -0.82
C ASP A 200 -6.36 2.05 0.71
N GLY A 201 -5.29 2.71 1.15
CA GLY A 201 -4.95 2.82 2.58
C GLY A 201 -5.72 3.90 3.33
N VAL A 202 -5.64 3.81 4.67
CA VAL A 202 -6.31 4.73 5.61
C VAL A 202 -5.79 6.16 5.46
N SER A 203 -4.47 6.30 5.56
CA SER A 203 -3.79 7.57 5.37
C SER A 203 -2.51 7.40 4.56
N THR A 204 -2.11 8.48 3.90
CA THR A 204 -0.86 8.52 3.14
C THR A 204 0.33 8.41 4.09
N GLU A 205 0.23 9.04 5.25
CA GLU A 205 1.25 9.04 6.30
C GLU A 205 1.48 7.63 6.87
N GLU A 206 0.42 6.87 7.16
CA GLU A 206 0.54 5.48 7.61
C GLU A 206 1.13 4.58 6.52
N THR A 207 0.71 4.76 5.27
CA THR A 207 1.27 4.01 4.13
C THR A 207 2.76 4.31 3.97
N LEU A 208 3.18 5.58 4.10
CA LEU A 208 4.58 5.98 4.08
C LEU A 208 5.36 5.45 5.28
N ARG A 209 4.76 5.39 6.47
CA ARG A 209 5.37 4.76 7.65
C ARG A 209 5.54 3.26 7.48
N MET A 210 4.59 2.56 6.86
CA MET A 210 4.70 1.14 6.52
C MET A 210 5.84 0.90 5.52
N ILE A 211 5.93 1.71 4.46
CA ILE A 211 7.06 1.69 3.51
C ILE A 211 8.38 1.98 4.23
N GLY A 212 8.42 3.03 5.05
CA GLY A 212 9.61 3.47 5.78
C GLY A 212 10.09 2.48 6.83
N LEU A 213 9.17 1.79 7.51
CA LEU A 213 9.46 0.74 8.48
C LEU A 213 10.33 -0.33 7.84
N SER A 214 9.99 -0.73 6.61
CA SER A 214 10.72 -1.74 5.85
C SER A 214 12.23 -1.45 5.75
N SER A 215 12.63 -0.17 5.64
CA SER A 215 14.05 0.21 5.59
C SER A 215 14.77 0.13 6.95
N LYS A 216 14.03 0.20 8.05
CA LYS A 216 14.55 0.26 9.42
C LYS A 216 14.33 -1.01 10.22
N THR A 217 13.59 -1.98 9.70
CA THR A 217 13.16 -3.12 10.50
C THR A 217 14.33 -3.87 11.11
N ARG A 218 15.42 -4.04 10.36
CA ARG A 218 16.67 -4.65 10.85
C ARG A 218 17.24 -3.95 12.08
N LEU A 219 17.16 -2.62 12.15
CA LEU A 219 17.64 -1.85 13.30
C LEU A 219 16.77 -2.12 14.54
N TYR A 220 15.44 -2.10 14.38
CA TYR A 220 14.52 -2.39 15.48
C TYR A 220 14.63 -3.83 15.96
N VAL A 221 14.71 -4.81 15.05
CA VAL A 221 14.93 -6.22 15.38
C VAL A 221 16.26 -6.40 16.11
N LYS A 222 17.34 -5.74 15.66
CA LYS A 222 18.64 -5.77 16.34
C LYS A 222 18.54 -5.27 17.77
N TYR A 223 17.85 -4.15 18.01
CA TYR A 223 17.67 -3.63 19.37
C TYR A 223 16.78 -4.55 20.21
N LEU A 224 15.68 -5.04 19.66
CA LEU A 224 14.79 -5.96 20.34
C LEU A 224 15.49 -7.26 20.72
N ARG A 225 16.27 -7.86 19.80
CA ARG A 225 17.13 -9.02 20.04
C ARG A 225 18.17 -8.72 21.12
N SER A 226 18.83 -7.57 21.04
CA SER A 226 19.81 -7.17 22.06
C SER A 226 19.16 -6.97 23.44
N MET A 227 17.93 -6.48 23.53
CA MET A 227 17.20 -6.39 24.80
C MET A 227 16.81 -7.78 25.30
N ALA A 228 16.30 -8.63 24.42
CA ALA A 228 15.95 -10.01 24.72
C ALA A 228 17.15 -10.82 25.25
N GLU A 229 18.33 -10.68 24.63
CA GLU A 229 19.52 -11.45 24.99
C GLU A 229 20.27 -10.88 26.20
N LYS A 230 20.27 -9.55 26.38
CA LYS A 230 21.08 -8.88 27.42
C LYS A 230 20.34 -8.52 28.71
N THR A 231 19.01 -8.64 28.74
CA THR A 231 18.22 -8.33 29.94
C THR A 231 17.65 -9.60 30.56
N ASP A 232 17.60 -9.67 31.90
CA ASP A 232 17.06 -10.84 32.60
C ASP A 232 15.59 -11.08 32.25
N LEU A 233 14.78 -10.01 32.21
CA LEU A 233 13.38 -10.07 31.79
C LEU A 233 13.23 -10.50 30.32
N GLY A 234 14.11 -10.02 29.45
CA GLY A 234 14.15 -10.37 28.03
C GLY A 234 14.44 -11.86 27.82
N ARG A 235 15.41 -12.43 28.54
CA ARG A 235 15.74 -13.87 28.43
C ARG A 235 14.61 -14.76 28.92
N LEU A 236 13.84 -14.30 29.91
CA LEU A 236 12.69 -15.02 30.44
C LEU A 236 11.47 -14.96 29.51
N THR A 237 11.25 -13.83 28.83
CA THR A 237 10.03 -13.58 28.03
C THR A 237 10.24 -13.76 26.52
N SER A 238 11.48 -13.72 26.03
CA SER A 238 11.79 -13.81 24.59
C SER A 238 11.35 -15.13 23.94
N PRO A 239 11.53 -16.32 24.55
CA PRO A 239 11.08 -17.56 23.92
C PRO A 239 9.56 -17.58 23.69
N SER A 240 8.80 -17.08 24.67
CA SER A 240 7.36 -16.91 24.62
C SER A 240 6.92 -15.95 23.51
N ILE A 241 7.53 -14.76 23.43
CA ILE A 241 7.23 -13.77 22.40
C ILE A 241 7.57 -14.29 21.00
N MET A 242 8.74 -14.92 20.85
CA MET A 242 9.19 -15.48 19.57
C MET A 242 8.27 -16.58 19.07
N ARG A 243 7.79 -17.44 19.98
CA ARG A 243 6.86 -18.52 19.63
C ARG A 243 5.47 -18.00 19.27
N PHE A 244 5.04 -16.92 19.90
CA PHE A 244 3.83 -16.21 19.48
C PHE A 244 3.99 -15.61 18.08
N VAL A 245 5.10 -14.92 17.81
CA VAL A 245 5.40 -14.37 16.49
C VAL A 245 5.41 -15.49 15.46
N ASP A 246 6.07 -16.62 15.76
CA ASP A 246 6.10 -17.79 14.90
C ASP A 246 4.71 -18.36 14.60
N GLU A 247 3.87 -18.58 15.62
CA GLU A 247 2.51 -19.09 15.40
C GLU A 247 1.66 -18.10 14.58
N SER A 248 1.80 -16.79 14.84
CA SER A 248 1.15 -15.73 14.08
C SER A 248 1.68 -15.61 12.64
N MET A 249 2.89 -16.08 12.37
CA MET A 249 3.44 -16.17 11.01
C MET A 249 3.04 -17.49 10.34
N ASN A 250 2.76 -18.53 11.13
CA ASN A 250 2.27 -19.84 10.71
C ASN A 250 0.74 -19.96 10.66
N ILE A 251 0.00 -18.84 10.61
CA ILE A 251 -1.48 -18.78 10.42
C ILE A 251 -1.96 -19.65 9.24
N SER A 252 -1.07 -20.07 8.33
CA SER A 252 -1.35 -20.99 7.22
C SER A 252 -1.29 -22.50 7.54
N GLY A 253 -1.22 -22.93 8.81
CA GLY A 253 -1.46 -24.33 9.21
C GLY A 253 -0.43 -25.38 8.75
N ASN A 254 0.81 -24.97 8.46
CA ASN A 254 1.93 -25.91 8.27
C ASN A 254 2.59 -26.25 9.63
N LYS A 255 3.37 -27.35 9.68
CA LYS A 255 4.32 -27.59 10.78
C LYS A 255 5.18 -26.33 10.95
N SER A 256 5.30 -25.84 12.19
CA SER A 256 6.09 -24.65 12.45
C SER A 256 7.53 -24.87 11.93
N PRO A 257 8.14 -23.87 11.26
CA PRO A 257 9.55 -23.93 10.89
C PRO A 257 10.48 -24.08 12.11
N PHE A 258 9.94 -23.94 13.33
CA PHE A 258 10.67 -23.81 14.58
C PHE A 258 10.40 -24.93 15.59
N ASP A 259 9.79 -26.04 15.15
CA ASP A 259 9.67 -27.23 16.00
C ASP A 259 11.07 -27.76 16.36
N GLY A 260 11.52 -27.46 17.58
CA GLY A 260 12.85 -27.81 18.09
C GLY A 260 14.00 -26.84 17.77
N THR A 261 13.75 -25.66 17.20
CA THR A 261 14.83 -24.71 16.85
C THR A 261 15.24 -23.78 18.00
N THR A 262 16.48 -23.29 17.96
CA THR A 262 17.03 -22.34 18.95
C THR A 262 16.41 -20.94 18.81
N SER A 263 16.40 -20.16 19.89
CA SER A 263 15.94 -18.75 19.89
C SER A 263 16.66 -17.89 18.83
N ALA A 264 17.94 -18.18 18.55
CA ALA A 264 18.70 -17.51 17.50
C ALA A 264 18.12 -17.74 16.10
N ALA A 265 17.72 -18.97 15.76
CA ALA A 265 17.12 -19.28 14.47
C ALA A 265 15.78 -18.56 14.25
N MET A 266 15.01 -18.34 15.32
CA MET A 266 13.76 -17.56 15.32
C MET A 266 14.01 -16.10 14.99
N TRP A 267 15.00 -15.49 15.63
CA TRP A 267 15.41 -14.12 15.31
C TRP A 267 15.89 -13.98 13.86
N ASP A 268 16.68 -14.92 13.37
CA ASP A 268 17.20 -14.87 12.00
C ASP A 268 16.09 -15.03 10.96
N ALA A 269 15.07 -15.84 11.25
CA ALA A 269 13.91 -16.00 10.38
C ALA A 269 13.01 -14.74 10.39
N LEU A 270 12.83 -14.11 11.55
CA LEU A 270 12.15 -12.81 11.65
C LEU A 270 12.90 -11.73 10.86
N GLU A 271 14.23 -11.66 10.98
CA GLU A 271 15.05 -10.74 10.20
C GLU A 271 14.89 -10.99 8.69
N ARG A 272 14.99 -12.25 8.24
CA ARG A 272 14.80 -12.64 6.83
C ARG A 272 13.41 -12.30 6.29
N PHE A 273 12.37 -12.53 7.08
CA PHE A 273 10.99 -12.15 6.75
C PHE A 273 10.92 -10.64 6.52
N LEU A 274 11.38 -9.86 7.49
CA LEU A 274 11.26 -8.40 7.41
C LEU A 274 12.15 -7.80 6.31
N GLU A 275 13.32 -8.39 6.04
CA GLU A 275 14.19 -8.00 4.92
C GLU A 275 13.58 -8.30 3.55
N THR A 276 12.95 -9.47 3.40
CA THR A 276 12.33 -9.85 2.13
C THR A 276 11.06 -9.03 1.87
N GLY A 277 10.34 -8.62 2.92
CA GLY A 277 9.25 -7.66 2.80
C GLY A 277 9.79 -6.32 2.32
N ALA A 278 10.87 -5.84 2.95
CA ALA A 278 11.51 -4.57 2.61
C ALA A 278 12.08 -4.47 1.20
N SER A 279 12.66 -5.55 0.68
CA SER A 279 13.15 -5.56 -0.70
C SER A 279 12.01 -5.41 -1.71
N ALA A 280 10.83 -5.95 -1.40
CA ALA A 280 9.69 -5.87 -2.30
C ALA A 280 9.12 -4.46 -2.48
N TRP A 281 9.25 -3.57 -1.47
CA TRP A 281 8.85 -2.16 -1.57
C TRP A 281 9.83 -1.29 -2.38
N ARG A 282 11.02 -1.81 -2.68
CA ARG A 282 12.06 -1.13 -3.49
C ARG A 282 12.06 -1.59 -4.94
N ASP A 283 11.54 -2.78 -5.20
CA ASP A 283 11.46 -3.35 -6.54
C ASP A 283 10.36 -2.66 -7.35
N THR A 284 10.77 -1.89 -8.38
CA THR A 284 9.84 -1.13 -9.24
C THR A 284 8.96 -2.00 -10.12
N ASP A 285 9.34 -3.26 -10.34
CA ASP A 285 8.54 -4.21 -11.12
C ASP A 285 7.42 -4.83 -10.28
N ARG A 286 7.64 -4.91 -8.95
CA ARG A 286 6.69 -5.47 -7.98
C ARG A 286 5.88 -4.43 -7.25
N PHE A 287 6.43 -3.26 -6.95
CA PHE A 287 5.76 -2.20 -6.21
C PHE A 287 5.66 -0.90 -7.02
N ARG A 288 4.44 -0.37 -7.13
CA ARG A 288 4.17 0.93 -7.74
C ARG A 288 3.34 1.79 -6.80
N SER A 289 3.82 3.01 -6.55
CA SER A 289 3.04 4.03 -5.84
C SER A 289 2.75 5.19 -6.78
N PHE A 290 1.54 5.72 -6.72
CA PHE A 290 1.09 6.85 -7.55
C PHE A 290 0.69 8.02 -6.67
N LEU A 291 1.17 9.22 -6.99
CA LEU A 291 0.72 10.43 -6.32
C LEU A 291 -0.64 10.82 -6.89
N VAL A 292 -1.59 11.20 -6.03
CA VAL A 292 -2.94 11.58 -6.44
C VAL A 292 -3.24 12.99 -5.94
N MET A 293 -3.79 13.82 -6.83
CA MET A 293 -4.19 15.18 -6.51
C MET A 293 -5.51 15.56 -7.18
N ASP A 294 -6.27 16.41 -6.50
CA ASP A 294 -7.37 17.14 -7.13
C ASP A 294 -6.80 18.41 -7.81
N PRO A 295 -6.90 18.53 -9.15
CA PRO A 295 -6.41 19.69 -9.88
C PRO A 295 -7.12 21.00 -9.50
N ASN A 296 -8.33 20.93 -8.96
CA ASN A 296 -9.10 22.10 -8.56
C ASN A 296 -8.66 22.66 -7.19
N ASN A 297 -7.83 21.93 -6.45
CA ASN A 297 -7.39 22.29 -5.12
C ASN A 297 -5.87 22.50 -5.07
N PRO A 298 -5.37 23.75 -5.05
CA PRO A 298 -3.95 24.05 -4.99
C PRO A 298 -3.23 23.40 -3.78
N MET A 299 -3.93 23.24 -2.66
CA MET A 299 -3.39 22.56 -1.49
C MET A 299 -3.22 21.06 -1.73
N SER A 300 -4.10 20.43 -2.52
CA SER A 300 -3.93 19.04 -2.92
C SER A 300 -2.68 18.86 -3.80
N VAL A 301 -2.42 19.78 -4.72
CA VAL A 301 -1.24 19.76 -5.60
C VAL A 301 0.04 19.93 -4.80
N LYS A 302 0.10 20.92 -3.90
CA LYS A 302 1.25 21.12 -2.98
C LYS A 302 1.46 19.90 -2.07
N SER A 303 0.39 19.30 -1.54
CA SER A 303 0.50 18.07 -0.73
C SER A 303 1.03 16.90 -1.55
N ALA A 304 0.63 16.73 -2.82
CA ALA A 304 1.18 15.68 -3.67
C ALA A 304 2.69 15.86 -3.90
N LEU A 305 3.14 17.10 -4.15
CA LEU A 305 4.57 17.41 -4.25
C LEU A 305 5.31 17.09 -2.94
N ARG A 306 4.72 17.43 -1.78
CA ARG A 306 5.26 17.07 -0.45
C ARG A 306 5.38 15.55 -0.28
N TYR A 307 4.34 14.80 -0.65
CA TYR A 307 4.32 13.34 -0.54
C TYR A 307 5.30 12.67 -1.50
N TRP A 308 5.64 13.29 -2.63
CA TRP A 308 6.72 12.80 -3.49
C TRP A 308 8.05 12.73 -2.73
N GLY A 309 8.42 13.84 -2.08
CA GLY A 309 9.60 13.91 -1.23
C GLY A 309 9.55 12.90 -0.09
N CYS A 310 8.40 12.79 0.61
CA CYS A 310 8.24 11.83 1.70
C CYS A 310 8.35 10.37 1.22
N THR A 311 7.87 10.05 0.02
CA THR A 311 8.00 8.71 -0.59
C THR A 311 9.46 8.34 -0.81
N ILE A 312 10.23 9.29 -1.34
CA ILE A 312 11.69 9.13 -1.50
C ILE A 312 12.37 8.97 -0.13
N GLN A 313 12.00 9.78 0.87
CA GLN A 313 12.57 9.67 2.21
C GLN A 313 12.18 8.36 2.94
N ALA A 314 11.00 7.83 2.68
CA ALA A 314 10.59 6.50 3.16
C ALA A 314 11.39 5.36 2.50
N GLY A 315 12.18 5.65 1.44
CA GLY A 315 13.03 4.68 0.78
C GLY A 315 12.35 3.93 -0.37
N SER A 316 11.29 4.51 -0.94
CA SER A 316 10.61 4.00 -2.14
C SER A 316 10.52 5.09 -3.22
N HIS A 317 9.77 4.82 -4.29
CA HIS A 317 9.67 5.64 -5.48
C HIS A 317 8.21 5.87 -5.88
N ALA A 318 7.90 7.09 -6.31
CA ALA A 318 6.65 7.39 -7.00
C ALA A 318 6.81 7.02 -8.49
N SER A 319 5.87 6.25 -9.04
CA SER A 319 5.85 5.84 -10.45
C SER A 319 5.31 6.94 -11.36
N ALA A 320 4.27 7.65 -10.93
CA ALA A 320 3.68 8.77 -11.65
C ALA A 320 2.80 9.61 -10.72
N ALA A 321 2.35 10.76 -11.22
CA ALA A 321 1.37 11.63 -10.59
C ALA A 321 0.07 11.68 -11.41
N PHE A 322 -1.06 11.54 -10.72
CA PHE A 322 -2.41 11.55 -11.28
C PHE A 322 -3.20 12.76 -10.77
N ALA A 323 -3.70 13.56 -11.70
CA ALA A 323 -4.72 14.57 -11.41
C ALA A 323 -6.11 13.98 -11.68
N ILE A 324 -6.91 13.77 -10.64
CA ILE A 324 -8.26 13.22 -10.76
C ILE A 324 -9.27 14.31 -10.46
N SER A 325 -10.13 14.60 -11.44
CA SER A 325 -11.23 15.53 -11.26
C SER A 325 -12.56 14.80 -11.27
N SER A 326 -13.45 15.20 -10.37
CA SER A 326 -14.85 14.79 -10.34
C SER A 326 -15.74 15.57 -11.32
N SER A 327 -15.17 16.59 -11.99
CA SER A 327 -15.88 17.44 -12.95
C SER A 327 -15.83 16.89 -14.37
N SER A 328 -16.73 17.37 -15.23
CA SER A 328 -16.76 17.04 -16.66
C SER A 328 -15.43 17.34 -17.36
N SER A 329 -15.15 16.62 -18.44
CA SER A 329 -13.91 16.71 -19.22
C SER A 329 -13.57 18.13 -19.71
N SER A 330 -14.56 18.98 -19.96
CA SER A 330 -14.36 20.39 -20.34
C SER A 330 -13.61 21.20 -19.27
N ASN A 331 -13.93 21.00 -17.99
CA ASN A 331 -13.35 21.76 -16.87
C ASN A 331 -11.97 21.22 -16.46
N LEU A 332 -11.64 19.99 -16.85
CA LEU A 332 -10.35 19.37 -16.55
C LEU A 332 -9.19 20.12 -17.23
N THR A 333 -9.37 20.57 -18.48
CA THR A 333 -8.31 21.28 -19.23
C THR A 333 -7.90 22.59 -18.54
N THR A 334 -8.88 23.39 -18.08
CA THR A 334 -8.64 24.62 -17.32
C THR A 334 -7.97 24.34 -15.98
N ALA A 335 -8.44 23.31 -15.26
CA ALA A 335 -7.85 22.94 -13.97
C ALA A 335 -6.40 22.42 -14.11
N LEU A 336 -6.11 21.69 -15.19
CA LEU A 336 -4.77 21.20 -15.50
C LEU A 336 -3.77 22.30 -15.84
N ASN A 337 -4.22 23.39 -16.46
CA ASN A 337 -3.37 24.56 -16.73
C ASN A 337 -2.91 25.25 -15.43
N ASN A 338 -3.66 25.08 -14.34
CA ASN A 338 -3.31 25.64 -13.03
C ASN A 338 -2.29 24.77 -12.27
N ILE A 339 -1.96 23.58 -12.76
CA ILE A 339 -0.92 22.73 -12.16
C ILE A 339 0.43 23.14 -12.73
N PRO A 340 1.40 23.56 -11.89
CA PRO A 340 2.78 23.76 -12.32
C PRO A 340 3.41 22.39 -12.62
N LYS A 341 3.30 21.93 -13.88
CA LYS A 341 3.81 20.61 -14.33
C LYS A 341 5.33 20.49 -14.16
N ASP A 342 6.05 21.61 -14.25
CA ASP A 342 7.50 21.68 -14.05
C ASP A 342 7.92 21.25 -12.64
N ASP A 343 7.05 21.43 -11.64
CA ASP A 343 7.29 21.01 -10.27
C ASP A 343 7.35 19.49 -10.13
N PHE A 344 6.69 18.76 -11.04
CA PHE A 344 6.66 17.30 -11.05
C PHE A 344 7.72 16.69 -11.97
N VAL A 345 8.42 17.43 -12.82
CA VAL A 345 9.50 16.88 -13.65
C VAL A 345 10.62 16.30 -12.75
N PRO A 346 11.10 15.06 -13.00
CA PRO A 346 10.87 14.20 -14.18
C PRO A 346 9.76 13.13 -14.01
N LEU A 347 8.93 13.21 -12.98
CA LEU A 347 7.86 12.27 -12.72
C LEU A 347 6.80 12.32 -13.85
N PRO A 348 6.43 11.17 -14.44
CA PRO A 348 5.34 11.12 -15.41
C PRO A 348 4.04 11.63 -14.81
N PHE A 349 3.28 12.40 -15.58
CA PHE A 349 2.04 13.03 -15.14
C PHE A 349 0.89 12.62 -16.07
N ALA A 350 -0.24 12.25 -15.50
CA ALA A 350 -1.47 11.96 -16.23
C ALA A 350 -2.70 12.52 -15.50
N SER A 351 -3.82 12.55 -16.20
CA SER A 351 -5.06 13.10 -15.67
C SER A 351 -6.25 12.26 -16.05
N ALA A 352 -7.24 12.19 -15.15
CA ALA A 352 -8.52 11.55 -15.43
C ALA A 352 -9.69 12.41 -14.96
N SER A 353 -10.80 12.30 -15.70
CA SER A 353 -12.12 12.81 -15.32
C SER A 353 -13.00 11.61 -14.95
N VAL A 354 -13.50 11.62 -13.71
CA VAL A 354 -14.41 10.61 -13.17
C VAL A 354 -15.65 11.31 -12.62
N PRO A 355 -16.67 11.57 -13.47
CA PRO A 355 -17.84 12.34 -13.07
C PRO A 355 -18.73 11.54 -12.12
N PHE A 356 -18.98 12.08 -10.92
CA PHE A 356 -19.92 11.47 -9.99
C PHE A 356 -21.36 11.81 -10.38
N THR A 357 -22.08 10.81 -10.88
CA THR A 357 -23.49 10.94 -11.26
C THR A 357 -24.41 10.32 -10.20
N ARG A 358 -25.61 10.90 -10.02
CA ARG A 358 -26.63 10.40 -9.08
C ARG A 358 -27.08 8.96 -9.39
N ASN A 359 -26.94 8.52 -10.64
CA ASN A 359 -27.37 7.20 -11.12
C ASN A 359 -26.26 6.12 -11.04
N GLY A 360 -25.17 6.37 -10.31
CA GLY A 360 -24.01 5.49 -10.26
C GLY A 360 -23.00 5.78 -11.38
N LEU A 361 -21.88 5.06 -11.39
CA LEU A 361 -20.78 5.23 -12.34
C LEU A 361 -20.76 4.11 -13.39
N ASP A 362 -20.61 4.49 -14.66
CA ASP A 362 -20.42 3.56 -15.77
C ASP A 362 -18.91 3.44 -16.07
N TRP A 363 -18.26 2.50 -15.38
CA TRP A 363 -16.81 2.30 -15.49
C TRP A 363 -16.36 1.94 -16.90
N ASP A 364 -17.16 1.23 -17.69
CA ASP A 364 -16.81 0.89 -19.07
C ASP A 364 -16.68 2.17 -19.91
N LYS A 365 -17.60 3.12 -19.75
CA LYS A 365 -17.51 4.43 -20.43
C LYS A 365 -16.34 5.27 -19.93
N ILE A 366 -16.15 5.34 -18.60
CA ILE A 366 -15.07 6.12 -17.98
C ILE A 366 -13.71 5.59 -18.42
N LEU A 367 -13.54 4.27 -18.43
CA LEU A 367 -12.29 3.63 -18.82
C LEU A 367 -12.03 3.71 -20.32
N LEU A 368 -13.06 3.80 -21.18
CA LEU A 368 -12.86 3.93 -22.62
C LEU A 368 -12.77 5.39 -23.10
N ASP A 369 -13.05 6.36 -22.23
CA ASP A 369 -12.94 7.78 -22.56
C ASP A 369 -11.49 8.15 -22.98
N GLN A 370 -11.35 8.93 -24.05
CA GLN A 370 -10.09 9.45 -24.52
C GLN A 370 -9.43 10.38 -23.50
N ALA A 371 -10.21 11.10 -22.70
CA ALA A 371 -9.71 11.95 -21.62
C ALA A 371 -8.89 11.18 -20.57
N ASN A 372 -9.15 9.87 -20.44
CA ASN A 372 -8.53 9.01 -19.44
C ASN A 372 -7.42 8.10 -20.02
N SER A 373 -7.08 8.25 -21.31
CA SER A 373 -6.07 7.44 -22.02
C SER A 373 -4.69 7.49 -21.37
N SER A 374 -4.22 8.69 -21.03
CA SER A 374 -2.92 8.91 -20.38
C SER A 374 -2.74 8.12 -19.07
N VAL A 375 -3.80 8.02 -18.25
CA VAL A 375 -3.76 7.24 -17.00
C VAL A 375 -3.68 5.75 -17.30
N ARG A 376 -4.45 5.26 -18.28
CA ARG A 376 -4.39 3.85 -18.72
C ARG A 376 -3.02 3.47 -19.24
N GLU A 377 -2.38 4.35 -20.01
CA GLU A 377 -1.02 4.13 -20.52
C GLU A 377 0.00 4.06 -19.38
N LEU A 378 -0.05 4.96 -18.40
CA LEU A 378 0.87 4.92 -17.26
C LEU A 378 0.66 3.72 -16.33
N LEU A 379 -0.60 3.27 -16.16
CA LEU A 379 -0.92 2.04 -15.42
C LEU A 379 -0.45 0.78 -16.17
N SER A 380 -0.68 0.72 -17.49
CA SER A 380 -0.30 -0.43 -18.32
C SER A 380 1.20 -0.50 -18.59
N GLY A 381 1.85 0.66 -18.68
CA GLY A 381 3.27 0.76 -18.92
C GLY A 381 4.05 0.03 -17.83
N THR A 382 4.87 -0.94 -18.24
CA THR A 382 6.05 -1.30 -17.46
C THR A 382 6.92 -0.06 -17.35
N VAL A 383 7.56 0.13 -16.18
CA VAL A 383 8.62 1.14 -16.03
C VAL A 383 9.74 0.72 -16.99
N SER A 384 9.59 1.10 -18.25
CA SER A 384 10.52 0.76 -19.30
C SER A 384 11.79 1.51 -18.93
N GLN A 385 12.91 0.79 -18.87
CA GLN A 385 14.22 1.31 -18.43
C GLN A 385 14.75 2.52 -19.23
N GLY A 386 13.95 3.14 -20.10
CA GLY A 386 14.24 4.37 -20.85
C GLY A 386 13.56 5.65 -20.35
N SER A 387 12.55 5.60 -19.45
CA SER A 387 12.06 6.83 -18.81
C SER A 387 12.86 7.08 -17.53
N SER A 388 13.90 7.91 -17.64
CA SER A 388 14.76 8.49 -16.60
C SER A 388 14.04 8.77 -15.25
N LEU A 389 13.80 7.75 -14.44
CA LEU A 389 13.61 7.92 -13.01
C LEU A 389 14.99 8.28 -12.46
N THR A 390 15.24 9.57 -12.28
CA THR A 390 16.47 10.04 -11.64
C THR A 390 16.66 9.25 -10.34
N PRO A 391 17.75 8.50 -10.19
CA PRO A 391 17.96 7.71 -8.99
C PRO A 391 17.91 8.67 -7.79
N PRO A 392 17.16 8.35 -6.73
CA PRO A 392 16.96 9.26 -5.60
C PRO A 392 18.27 9.64 -4.90
N VAL A 393 19.30 8.80 -5.06
CA VAL A 393 20.64 9.01 -4.54
C VAL A 393 21.63 8.72 -5.66
N THR A 394 22.52 9.67 -5.92
CA THR A 394 23.66 9.48 -6.82
C THR A 394 24.96 9.72 -6.06
N PHE A 395 25.96 8.93 -6.40
CA PHE A 395 27.29 9.00 -5.81
C PHE A 395 28.28 9.38 -6.92
N ASP A 396 28.99 10.50 -6.73
CA ASP A 396 30.08 10.93 -7.60
C ASP A 396 31.39 10.72 -6.83
N THR A 397 32.14 9.69 -7.23
CA THR A 397 33.42 9.32 -6.61
C THR A 397 34.54 10.30 -6.94
N VAL A 398 34.50 10.95 -8.10
CA VAL A 398 35.53 11.90 -8.56
C VAL A 398 35.42 13.20 -7.79
N LYS A 399 34.20 13.72 -7.64
CA LYS A 399 33.94 14.95 -6.86
C LYS A 399 33.79 14.71 -5.37
N LYS A 400 33.86 13.44 -4.93
CA LYS A 400 33.53 13.00 -3.56
C LYS A 400 32.19 13.61 -3.10
N SER A 401 31.15 13.52 -3.92
CA SER A 401 29.85 14.13 -3.61
C SER A 401 28.69 13.15 -3.68
N VAL A 402 27.69 13.39 -2.85
CA VAL A 402 26.43 12.66 -2.81
C VAL A 402 25.30 13.61 -3.15
N THR A 403 24.48 13.27 -4.15
CA THR A 403 23.30 14.07 -4.49
C THR A 403 22.04 13.30 -4.18
N LEU A 404 21.19 13.89 -3.34
CA LEU A 404 19.93 13.34 -2.88
C LEU A 404 18.79 14.15 -3.51
N PHE A 405 18.00 13.53 -4.37
CA PHE A 405 16.83 14.19 -4.94
C PHE A 405 15.71 14.24 -3.88
N MET A 406 15.27 15.45 -3.54
CA MET A 406 14.37 15.74 -2.41
C MET A 406 13.31 16.78 -2.83
N PRO A 407 12.41 16.43 -3.77
CA PRO A 407 11.33 17.32 -4.21
C PRO A 407 10.33 17.59 -3.09
N GLY A 408 9.69 18.76 -3.14
CA GLY A 408 8.66 19.15 -2.18
C GLY A 408 9.14 19.48 -0.77
N PHE A 409 10.44 19.67 -0.60
CA PHE A 409 11.05 20.11 0.66
C PHE A 409 11.67 21.49 0.54
N GLU A 410 11.59 22.25 1.62
CA GLU A 410 12.39 23.47 1.78
C GLU A 410 13.72 23.17 2.47
N LYS A 411 14.75 23.99 2.20
CA LYS A 411 16.09 23.82 2.79
C LYS A 411 16.05 23.83 4.33
N SER A 412 15.16 24.61 4.93
CA SER A 412 14.98 24.74 6.39
C SER A 412 14.47 23.46 7.06
N GLU A 413 13.77 22.60 6.32
CA GLU A 413 13.19 21.36 6.84
C GLU A 413 14.16 20.18 6.83
N ILE A 414 15.28 20.30 6.10
CA ILE A 414 16.22 19.20 5.87
C ILE A 414 17.33 19.25 6.90
N LYS A 415 17.42 18.21 7.73
CA LYS A 415 18.53 18.03 8.67
C LYS A 415 19.43 16.90 8.20
N LEU A 416 20.73 17.16 8.24
CA LEU A 416 21.78 16.22 7.85
C LEU A 416 22.64 15.90 9.07
N TYR A 417 22.79 14.61 9.36
CA TYR A 417 23.67 14.10 10.40
C TYR A 417 24.65 13.09 9.80
N GLN A 418 25.83 13.00 10.40
CA GLN A 418 26.85 12.02 10.02
C GLN A 418 27.04 11.03 11.16
N TYR A 419 27.04 9.73 10.84
CA TYR A 419 27.18 8.65 11.81
C TYR A 419 28.36 7.73 11.47
N ARG A 420 28.71 6.87 12.43
CA ARG A 420 29.68 5.76 12.29
C ARG A 420 31.00 6.18 11.64
N GLY A 421 31.58 7.27 12.12
CA GLY A 421 32.88 7.77 11.66
C GLY A 421 32.91 8.26 10.21
N GLY A 422 31.75 8.53 9.60
CA GLY A 422 31.67 9.06 8.23
C GLY A 422 31.36 8.03 7.14
N SER A 423 30.89 6.84 7.53
CA SER A 423 30.42 5.80 6.61
C SER A 423 28.92 5.91 6.28
N GLU A 424 28.15 6.64 7.09
CA GLU A 424 26.70 6.78 6.96
C GLU A 424 26.27 8.24 7.10
N LEU A 425 25.31 8.65 6.26
CA LEU A 425 24.59 9.92 6.38
C LEU A 425 23.15 9.65 6.79
N LEU A 426 22.67 10.32 7.83
CA LEU A 426 21.25 10.32 8.19
C LEU A 426 20.62 11.63 7.73
N ILE A 427 19.60 11.51 6.90
CA ILE A 427 18.76 12.63 6.48
C ILE A 427 17.46 12.57 7.25
N GLU A 428 17.05 13.69 7.84
CA GLU A 428 15.72 13.88 8.42
C GLU A 428 14.99 14.97 7.62
N ALA A 429 13.85 14.59 7.03
CA ALA A 429 12.97 15.52 6.34
C ALA A 429 11.55 14.92 6.25
N GLY A 430 10.51 15.72 6.52
CA GLY A 430 9.12 15.32 6.31
C GLY A 430 8.64 14.21 7.23
N ASP A 431 9.00 14.31 8.52
CA ASP A 431 8.74 13.28 9.54
C ASP A 431 9.29 11.90 9.16
N GLN A 432 10.34 11.87 8.32
CA GLN A 432 11.03 10.65 7.92
C GLN A 432 12.53 10.80 8.19
N ARG A 433 13.15 9.67 8.47
CA ARG A 433 14.59 9.53 8.72
C ARG A 433 15.15 8.45 7.81
N ARG A 434 16.11 8.78 6.94
CA ARG A 434 16.71 7.85 5.98
C ARG A 434 18.22 7.77 6.17
N VAL A 435 18.73 6.56 6.33
CA VAL A 435 20.17 6.29 6.38
C VAL A 435 20.68 5.99 4.97
N ILE A 436 21.71 6.70 4.54
CA ILE A 436 22.41 6.52 3.28
C ILE A 436 23.80 5.96 3.59
N HIS A 437 24.06 4.76 3.11
CA HIS A 437 25.36 4.11 3.25
C HIS A 437 26.29 4.62 2.15
N LEU A 438 27.48 5.08 2.54
CA LEU A 438 28.45 5.65 1.62
C LEU A 438 29.38 4.55 1.08
N PRO A 439 29.60 4.48 -0.24
CA PRO A 439 30.68 3.68 -0.83
C PRO A 439 32.04 4.03 -0.21
N SER A 440 32.91 3.04 -0.01
CA SER A 440 34.20 3.21 0.67
C SER A 440 35.07 4.31 0.09
N GLN A 441 34.95 4.59 -1.22
CA GLN A 441 35.73 5.61 -1.93
C GLN A 441 35.37 7.05 -1.54
N ILE A 442 34.17 7.29 -1.01
CA ILE A 442 33.68 8.64 -0.64
C ILE A 442 33.41 8.78 0.86
N GLN A 443 33.73 7.76 1.66
CA GLN A 443 33.66 7.85 3.11
C GLN A 443 34.65 8.90 3.62
N GLY A 444 34.26 9.65 4.64
CA GLY A 444 35.05 10.77 5.13
C GLY A 444 34.20 11.74 5.94
N LYS A 445 34.72 12.93 6.25
CA LYS A 445 33.94 13.95 6.96
C LYS A 445 33.11 14.77 5.98
N VAL A 446 31.91 15.19 6.38
CA VAL A 446 31.13 16.14 5.56
C VAL A 446 31.88 17.47 5.49
N GLY A 447 32.27 17.88 4.28
CA GLY A 447 32.93 19.16 4.01
C GLY A 447 31.96 20.31 3.78
N GLY A 448 30.72 20.02 3.37
CA GLY A 448 29.66 20.99 3.19
C GLY A 448 28.42 20.37 2.54
N ALA A 449 27.30 21.06 2.61
CA ALA A 449 26.05 20.68 1.94
C ALA A 449 25.35 21.91 1.36
N LYS A 450 24.75 21.75 0.18
CA LYS A 450 23.96 22.78 -0.50
C LYS A 450 22.67 22.17 -1.02
N PHE A 451 21.60 22.96 -1.02
CA PHE A 451 20.32 22.56 -1.60
C PHE A 451 20.10 23.39 -2.86
N LEU A 452 20.02 22.73 -4.01
CA LEU A 452 19.87 23.33 -5.34
C LEU A 452 19.01 22.42 -6.20
N ASP A 453 18.12 22.99 -7.01
CA ASP A 453 17.28 22.25 -7.97
C ASP A 453 16.57 21.03 -7.35
N ARG A 454 15.92 21.24 -6.19
CA ARG A 454 15.22 20.20 -5.42
C ARG A 454 16.12 19.04 -4.96
N SER A 455 17.43 19.26 -4.92
CA SER A 455 18.42 18.24 -4.58
C SER A 455 19.36 18.72 -3.47
N LEU A 456 19.65 17.85 -2.51
CA LEU A 456 20.66 18.07 -1.50
C LEU A 456 22.00 17.49 -2.00
N ILE A 457 22.95 18.36 -2.27
CA ILE A 457 24.30 18.02 -2.72
C ILE A 457 25.24 18.11 -1.51
N ILE A 458 25.87 17.00 -1.15
CA ILE A 458 26.75 16.86 0.01
C ILE A 458 28.16 16.58 -0.51
N THR A 459 29.14 17.37 -0.09
CA THR A 459 30.56 17.16 -0.45
C THR A 459 31.29 16.53 0.73
N MET A 460 32.03 15.46 0.46
CA MET A 460 32.82 14.69 1.43
C MET A 460 34.30 15.09 1.36
N ARG A 461 35.02 15.02 2.48
CA ARG A 461 36.47 15.27 2.60
C ARG A 461 37.21 14.01 2.98
#